data_AF-A0A933PTU9-F1
#
_entry.id   AF-A0A933PTU9-F1
#
_cell.length_a   1.000
_cell.length_b   1.000
_cell.length_c   1.000
_cell.angle_alpha   90.00
_cell.angle_beta   90.00
_cell.angle_gamma   90.00
#
_symmetry.space_group_name_H-M   'P 1'
#
loop_
_entity.id
_entity.type
_entity.pdbx_description
1 polymer ?
#
loop_
_entity_poly.entity_id
_entity_poly.type
_entity_poly.pdbx_seq_one_letter_code
_entity_poly.pdbx_strand_id
1 'polypeptide(L)'
;MLKIDKQALAAYITLRNAKVHKTIEFGEEVFLDLDSNGNPIGIEIADITRSQEVGLFHKIARKYHIPELNRFHPEALRKVFA
;
A
#
# COMPACT_ATOMS: atom_id res chain seq x y z
N MET A 1 8.00 3.86 -5.72
CA MET A 1 7.60 5.26 -5.98
C MET A 1 6.30 5.53 -5.24
N LEU A 2 6.17 6.69 -4.59
CA LEU A 2 4.93 7.10 -3.91
C LEU A 2 4.18 8.10 -4.80
N LYS A 3 2.89 7.89 -4.99
CA LYS A 3 1.95 8.82 -5.61
C LYS A 3 0.85 9.16 -4.62
N ILE A 4 0.43 10.41 -4.61
CA ILE A 4 -0.53 10.97 -3.67
C ILE A 4 -1.56 11.77 -4.46
N ASP A 5 -2.84 11.48 -4.21
CA ASP A 5 -3.96 12.30 -4.65
C ASP A 5 -4.65 12.90 -3.42
N LYS A 6 -4.42 14.20 -3.19
CA LYS A 6 -4.99 14.90 -2.04
C LYS A 6 -6.49 15.14 -2.16
N GLN A 7 -7.04 15.20 -3.38
CA GLN A 7 -8.48 15.41 -3.56
C GLN A 7 -9.25 14.14 -3.22
N ALA A 8 -8.71 12.99 -3.60
CA ALA A 8 -9.28 11.68 -3.28
C ALA A 8 -8.85 11.14 -1.90
N LEU A 9 -7.92 11.80 -1.20
CA LEU A 9 -7.26 11.29 0.02
C LEU A 9 -6.60 9.91 -0.18
N ALA A 10 -6.18 9.63 -1.41
CA ALA A 10 -5.66 8.34 -1.82
C ALA A 10 -4.14 8.37 -1.99
N ALA A 11 -3.50 7.21 -1.81
CA ALA A 11 -2.10 7.02 -2.12
C ALA A 11 -1.84 5.70 -2.84
N TYR A 12 -0.82 5.70 -3.68
CA TYR A 12 -0.34 4.50 -4.34
C TYR A 12 1.17 4.37 -4.16
N ILE A 13 1.61 3.19 -3.73
CA ILE A 13 3.01 2.84 -3.53
C ILE A 13 3.38 1.76 -4.54
N THR A 14 4.21 2.13 -5.53
CA THR A 14 4.84 1.16 -6.42
C THR A 14 6.00 0.47 -5.72
N LEU A 15 5.92 -0.86 -5.57
CA LEU A 15 6.99 -1.70 -5.04
C LEU A 15 7.92 -2.19 -6.15
N ARG A 16 7.34 -2.57 -7.30
CA ARG A 16 8.09 -3.06 -8.46
C ARG A 16 7.38 -2.69 -9.76
N ASN A 17 8.13 -2.40 -10.81
CA ASN A 17 7.58 -2.17 -12.14
C ASN A 17 7.24 -3.51 -12.81
N ALA A 18 5.95 -3.85 -12.86
CA ALA A 18 5.43 -5.05 -13.49
C ALA A 18 3.96 -4.83 -13.90
N LYS A 19 3.38 -5.76 -14.66
CA LYS A 19 1.96 -5.72 -15.05
C LYS A 19 1.08 -6.23 -13.90
N VAL A 20 0.04 -5.47 -13.57
CA VAL A 20 -1.01 -5.91 -12.64
C VAL A 20 -1.77 -7.07 -13.28
N HIS A 21 -1.83 -8.19 -12.58
CA HIS A 21 -2.63 -9.35 -12.96
C HIS A 21 -3.93 -9.41 -12.14
N LYS A 22 -3.85 -9.09 -10.85
CA LYS A 22 -5.00 -9.12 -9.93
C LYS A 22 -4.82 -8.09 -8.83
N THR A 23 -5.91 -7.45 -8.43
CA THR A 23 -5.98 -6.63 -7.22
C THR A 23 -6.76 -7.39 -6.15
N ILE A 24 -6.29 -7.37 -4.90
CA ILE A 24 -7.01 -7.94 -3.75
C ILE A 24 -7.18 -6.90 -2.66
N GLU A 25 -8.30 -6.95 -1.97
CA GLU A 25 -8.47 -6.23 -0.71
C GLU A 25 -7.65 -6.92 0.38
N PHE A 26 -6.80 -6.16 1.05
CA PHE A 26 -5.97 -6.65 2.16
C PHE A 26 -6.47 -6.17 3.52
N GLY A 27 -7.12 -5.01 3.55
CA GLY A 27 -7.77 -4.43 4.72
C GLY A 27 -8.67 -3.27 4.32
N GLU A 28 -9.34 -2.66 5.29
CA GLU A 28 -10.23 -1.52 5.03
C GLU A 28 -9.50 -0.40 4.29
N GLU A 29 -9.99 -0.05 3.09
CA GLU A 29 -9.42 0.96 2.18
C GLU A 29 -7.99 0.66 1.71
N VAL A 30 -7.53 -0.60 1.80
CA VAL A 30 -6.19 -1.02 1.40
C VAL A 30 -6.24 -2.21 0.44
N PHE A 31 -5.65 -2.02 -0.73
CA PHE A 31 -5.59 -3.02 -1.79
C PHE A 31 -4.14 -3.33 -2.17
N LEU A 32 -3.92 -4.57 -2.62
CA LEU A 32 -2.64 -5.03 -3.16
C LEU A 32 -2.80 -5.41 -4.61
N ASP A 33 -1.98 -4.80 -5.46
CA ASP A 33 -1.80 -5.22 -6.84
C ASP A 33 -0.75 -6.32 -6.90
N LEU A 34 -1.13 -7.44 -7.51
CA LEU A 34 -0.32 -8.64 -7.62
C LEU A 34 0.06 -8.91 -9.08
N ASP A 35 1.26 -9.46 -9.29
CA ASP A 35 1.66 -10.05 -10.57
C ASP A 35 1.00 -11.43 -10.80
N SER A 36 1.29 -12.05 -11.95
CA SER A 36 0.77 -13.38 -12.30
C SER A 36 1.24 -14.50 -11.36
N ASN A 37 2.28 -14.26 -10.57
CA ASN A 37 2.83 -15.20 -9.60
C ASN A 37 2.30 -14.95 -8.18
N GLY A 38 1.41 -13.96 -8.01
CA GLY A 38 0.84 -13.58 -6.70
C GLY A 38 1.76 -12.69 -5.85
N ASN A 39 2.85 -12.15 -6.42
CA ASN A 39 3.73 -11.23 -5.71
C ASN A 39 3.19 -9.80 -5.76
N PRO A 40 3.19 -9.06 -4.64
CA PRO A 40 2.80 -7.65 -4.63
C PRO A 40 3.74 -6.80 -5.48
N ILE A 41 3.15 -5.92 -6.28
CA ILE A 41 3.84 -4.95 -7.11
C ILE A 41 3.39 -3.51 -6.81
N GLY A 42 2.23 -3.36 -6.18
CA GLY A 42 1.66 -2.10 -5.74
C GLY A 42 0.86 -2.24 -4.46
N ILE A 43 0.79 -1.16 -3.71
CA ILE A 43 -0.13 -0.99 -2.57
C ILE A 43 -0.97 0.24 -2.88
N GLU A 44 -2.28 0.07 -2.90
CA GLU A 44 -3.24 1.15 -3.07
C GLU A 44 -3.94 1.41 -1.73
N ILE A 45 -4.03 2.68 -1.37
CA ILE A 45 -4.79 3.17 -0.21
C ILE A 45 -5.84 4.11 -0.77
N ALA A 46 -7.10 3.70 -0.73
CA ALA A 46 -8.21 4.45 -1.33
C ALA A 46 -8.61 5.67 -0.50
N ASP A 47 -8.54 5.58 0.83
CA ASP A 47 -8.73 6.69 1.75
C ASP A 47 -7.80 6.56 2.97
N ILE A 48 -6.82 7.45 3.07
CA ILE A 48 -5.81 7.45 4.14
C ILE A 48 -6.41 7.79 5.51
N THR A 49 -7.48 8.58 5.54
CA THR A 49 -8.13 8.97 6.79
C THR A 49 -8.89 7.79 7.40
N ARG A 50 -9.44 6.92 6.54
CA ARG A 50 -10.16 5.70 6.91
C ARG A 50 -9.28 4.47 7.00
N SER A 51 -8.08 4.47 6.43
CA SER A 51 -7.12 3.38 6.63
C SER A 51 -6.71 3.31 8.12
N GLN A 52 -7.21 2.30 8.84
CA GLN A 52 -7.01 2.16 10.29
C GLN A 52 -5.88 1.18 10.66
N GLU A 53 -5.25 0.54 9.67
CA GLU A 53 -4.31 -0.55 9.93
C GLU A 53 -2.92 -0.04 10.38
N VAL A 54 -2.78 0.24 11.67
CA VAL A 54 -1.46 0.34 12.33
C VAL A 54 -0.71 -0.99 12.11
N GLY A 55 0.47 -0.91 11.49
CA GLY A 55 1.27 -2.08 11.17
C GLY A 55 0.89 -2.80 9.87
N LEU A 56 0.01 -2.23 9.04
CA LEU A 56 -0.31 -2.74 7.69
C LEU A 56 0.94 -3.17 6.91
N PHE A 57 1.88 -2.24 6.75
CA PHE A 57 3.10 -2.49 5.98
C PHE A 57 3.94 -3.61 6.58
N HIS A 58 3.94 -3.77 7.92
CA HIS A 58 4.61 -4.88 8.58
C HIS A 58 3.91 -6.23 8.32
N LYS A 59 2.57 -6.25 8.26
CA LYS A 59 1.81 -7.46 7.90
C LYS A 59 2.10 -7.88 6.46
N ILE A 60 2.09 -6.92 5.52
CA ILE A 60 2.42 -7.15 4.11
C ILE A 60 3.88 -7.62 3.99
N ALA A 61 4.82 -6.93 4.65
CA ALA A 61 6.24 -7.27 4.67
C ALA A 61 6.48 -8.73 5.08
N ARG A 62 5.81 -9.18 6.15
CA ARG A 62 5.93 -10.57 6.62
C ARG A 62 5.29 -11.58 5.68
N LYS A 63 4.06 -11.32 5.22
CA LYS A 63 3.31 -12.26 4.38
C LYS A 63 3.98 -12.50 3.02
N TYR A 64 4.54 -11.44 2.45
CA TYR A 64 5.11 -11.47 1.09
C TYR A 64 6.64 -11.38 1.06
N HIS A 65 7.30 -11.42 2.23
CA HIS A 65 8.76 -11.37 2.37
C HIS A 65 9.39 -10.13 1.72
N ILE A 66 8.80 -8.95 1.95
CA ILE A 66 9.24 -7.64 1.43
C ILE A 66 9.76 -6.78 2.60
N PRO A 67 11.00 -6.99 3.07
CA PRO A 67 11.51 -6.36 4.29
C PRO A 67 11.59 -4.84 4.22
N GLU A 68 11.66 -4.26 3.02
CA GLU A 68 11.70 -2.82 2.78
C GLU A 68 10.45 -2.11 3.30
N LEU A 69 9.31 -2.80 3.32
CA LEU A 69 8.05 -2.27 3.84
C LEU A 69 8.06 -2.06 5.36
N ASN A 70 8.96 -2.69 6.10
CA ASN A 70 9.12 -2.42 7.54
C ASN A 70 9.61 -0.99 7.84
N ARG A 71 10.17 -0.30 6.84
CA ARG A 71 10.62 1.09 6.96
C ARG A 71 9.52 2.11 6.65
N PHE A 72 8.36 1.66 6.17
CA PHE A 72 7.22 2.52 5.87
C PHE A 72 6.37 2.72 7.12
N HIS A 73 6.26 3.99 7.54
CA HIS A 73 5.46 4.43 8.68
C HIS A 73 4.18 5.11 8.17
N PRO A 74 2.98 4.53 8.40
CA PRO A 74 1.71 5.13 7.99
C PRO A 74 1.51 6.55 8.53
N GLU A 75 2.08 6.86 9.68
CA GLU A 75 2.04 8.19 10.31
C GLU A 75 2.69 9.26 9.43
N ALA A 76 3.69 8.88 8.62
CA ALA A 76 4.31 9.80 7.68
C ALA A 76 3.36 10.16 6.53
N LEU A 77 2.50 9.23 6.09
CA LEU A 77 1.49 9.53 5.06
C LEU A 77 0.47 10.52 5.60
N ARG A 78 -0.06 10.32 6.81
CA ARG A 78 -1.04 11.25 7.42
C ARG A 78 -0.53 12.69 7.47
N LYS A 79 0.76 12.91 7.76
CA LYS A 79 1.36 14.26 7.77
C LYS A 79 1.40 14.95 6.41
N VAL A 80 1.36 14.20 5.30
CA VAL A 80 1.37 14.78 3.94
C VAL A 80 -0.02 15.27 3.54
N PHE A 81 -1.07 14.73 4.17
CA PHE A 81 -2.47 15.04 3.89
C PHE A 81 -3.11 15.97 4.93
N ALA A 82 -2.45 16.20 6.07
CA ALA A 82 -2.76 17.30 7.00
C ALA A 82 -2.34 18.66 6.39
#